data_AF-A0A960ZA54-F1
#
_entry.id   AF-A0A960ZA54-F1
#
_cell.length_a   1.000
_cell.length_b   1.000
_cell.length_c   1.000
_cell.angle_alpha   90.00
_cell.angle_beta   90.00
_cell.angle_gamma   90.00
#
_symmetry.space_group_name_H-M   'P 1'
#
loop_
_entity.id
_entity.type
_entity.pdbx_description
1 polymer ?
#
loop_
_entity_poly.entity_id
_entity_poly.type
_entity_poly.pdbx_seq_one_letter_code
_entity_poly.pdbx_strand_id
1 'polypeptide(L)'
;MNFNKRIIFLNLIVLVLFSCSNFQKIPKSGYFYPEFQCLKGEGWKNKEKYNVYIKNWNLFRNLYNKKNGETGQAKTVIVGNSLVHAFSDSLIEREFPGKGVVGRGIGGDMSDLLLKRIQENVLSLNPQTIIIEIGGNDLIQGKCLSYIKSNVLQLIERIRLNNPDTKIILTSVPPTRVMELNAISPIYNSFLSRLPEQFYNLYYVDLWRDMMETDKPIIKKEYSFDNIHFNEKGYKLWGKLLRPYLNKK
;
A
#
# COMPACT_ATOMS: atom_id res chain seq x y z
N MET A 1 -51.81 70.70 25.18
CA MET A 1 -50.85 71.15 24.15
C MET A 1 -49.95 69.98 23.78
N ASN A 2 -49.87 69.69 22.49
CA ASN A 2 -49.07 68.64 21.86
C ASN A 2 -47.59 68.67 22.25
N PHE A 3 -46.93 67.53 22.41
CA PHE A 3 -46.16 66.91 21.31
C PHE A 3 -45.55 65.55 21.70
N ASN A 4 -45.75 64.59 20.80
CA ASN A 4 -45.04 63.32 20.68
C ASN A 4 -43.51 63.46 20.75
N LYS A 5 -42.83 62.46 21.32
CA LYS A 5 -41.70 61.79 20.64
C LYS A 5 -41.42 60.42 21.25
N ARG A 6 -41.72 59.40 20.45
CA ARG A 6 -41.38 57.99 20.62
C ARG A 6 -39.85 57.83 20.71
N ILE A 7 -39.35 57.16 21.75
CA ILE A 7 -38.00 56.60 21.75
C ILE A 7 -38.13 55.14 21.33
N ILE A 8 -37.59 54.88 20.14
CA ILE A 8 -37.59 53.59 19.45
C ILE A 8 -36.54 52.71 20.12
N PHE A 9 -36.96 51.53 20.59
CA PHE A 9 -36.06 50.42 20.90
C PHE A 9 -35.34 49.99 19.61
N LEU A 10 -34.07 50.35 19.46
CA LEU A 10 -33.23 49.79 18.41
C LEU A 10 -32.64 48.47 18.91
N ASN A 11 -33.29 47.37 18.55
CA ASN A 11 -32.72 46.02 18.60
C ASN A 11 -31.46 46.00 17.71
N LEU A 12 -30.28 46.06 18.31
CA LEU A 12 -29.03 45.77 17.61
C LEU A 12 -28.87 44.25 17.50
N ILE A 13 -29.68 43.62 16.64
CA ILE A 13 -29.37 42.27 16.15
C ILE A 13 -28.15 42.44 15.24
N VAL A 14 -26.97 42.18 15.79
CA VAL A 14 -25.76 41.98 15.01
C VAL A 14 -25.92 40.66 14.28
N LEU A 15 -26.52 40.72 13.09
CA LEU A 15 -26.47 39.66 12.09
C LEU A 15 -25.01 39.54 11.66
N VAL A 16 -24.27 38.64 12.31
CA VAL A 16 -22.98 38.19 11.82
C VAL A 16 -23.25 37.41 10.53
N LEU A 17 -23.29 38.12 9.40
CA LEU A 17 -23.16 37.54 8.09
C LEU A 17 -21.72 37.01 7.98
N PHE A 18 -21.48 35.82 8.54
CA PHE A 18 -20.33 35.02 8.13
C PHE A 18 -20.54 34.69 6.66
N SER A 19 -19.98 35.52 5.79
CA SER A 19 -19.89 35.23 4.38
C SER A 19 -19.15 33.89 4.24
N CYS A 20 -19.86 32.85 3.83
CA CYS A 20 -19.31 31.53 3.53
C CYS A 20 -18.38 31.52 2.31
N SER A 21 -17.82 32.66 1.92
CA SER A 21 -17.02 32.85 0.72
C SER A 21 -15.51 32.63 0.93
N ASN A 22 -15.05 32.36 2.15
CA ASN A 22 -13.63 32.11 2.44
C ASN A 22 -13.34 30.77 3.11
N PHE A 23 -14.14 29.74 2.83
CA PHE A 23 -13.57 28.39 2.86
C PHE A 23 -12.64 28.27 1.65
N GLN A 24 -11.33 28.37 1.90
CA GLN A 24 -10.34 27.89 0.94
C GLN A 24 -10.81 26.50 0.49
N LYS A 25 -11.13 26.35 -0.80
CA LYS A 25 -11.50 25.06 -1.38
C LYS A 25 -10.33 24.12 -1.14
N ILE A 26 -10.44 23.27 -0.11
CA ILE A 26 -9.53 22.14 0.06
C ILE A 26 -9.54 21.42 -1.29
N PRO A 27 -8.38 21.19 -1.95
CA PRO A 27 -8.35 20.55 -3.25
C PRO A 27 -9.03 19.19 -3.14
N LYS A 28 -10.24 19.09 -3.71
CA LYS A 28 -11.07 17.89 -3.75
C LYS A 28 -10.38 16.86 -4.65
N SER A 29 -9.64 15.93 -4.05
CA SER A 29 -8.93 14.91 -4.82
C SER A 29 -8.97 13.57 -4.08
N GLY A 30 -9.20 12.49 -4.83
CA GLY A 30 -9.27 11.13 -4.29
C GLY A 30 -10.59 10.43 -4.57
N TYR A 31 -10.65 9.13 -4.27
CA TYR A 31 -11.68 8.19 -4.72
C TYR A 31 -13.13 8.53 -4.37
N PHE A 32 -13.34 9.37 -3.35
CA PHE A 32 -14.67 9.71 -2.84
C PHE A 32 -15.16 11.09 -3.28
N TYR A 33 -14.40 11.79 -4.13
CA TYR A 33 -14.82 13.07 -4.70
C TYR A 33 -15.47 12.87 -6.07
N PRO A 34 -16.64 13.48 -6.35
CA PRO A 34 -17.34 13.31 -7.63
C PRO A 34 -16.51 13.66 -8.87
N GLU A 35 -15.58 14.61 -8.72
CA GLU A 35 -14.73 15.10 -9.81
C GLU A 35 -13.50 14.22 -10.04
N PHE A 36 -13.26 13.20 -9.20
CA PHE A 36 -12.08 12.36 -9.29
C PHE A 36 -12.13 11.43 -10.51
N GLN A 37 -11.11 11.55 -11.36
CA GLN A 37 -10.86 10.63 -12.46
C GLN A 37 -9.66 9.77 -12.12
N CYS A 38 -9.89 8.46 -12.03
CA CYS A 38 -8.84 7.50 -11.73
C CYS A 38 -7.92 7.26 -12.95
N LEU A 39 -6.64 6.99 -12.68
CA LEU A 39 -5.66 6.66 -13.71
C LEU A 39 -5.82 5.20 -14.17
N LYS A 40 -6.00 4.97 -15.47
CA LYS A 40 -6.32 3.64 -16.07
C LYS A 40 -5.13 2.83 -16.58
N GLY A 41 -3.91 3.35 -16.47
CA GLY A 41 -2.71 2.70 -17.00
C GLY A 41 -1.47 3.11 -16.23
N GLU A 42 -0.29 2.74 -16.69
CA GLU A 42 1.00 3.02 -16.06
C GLU A 42 1.30 4.52 -15.87
N GLY A 43 2.19 4.84 -14.93
CA GLY A 43 2.66 6.22 -14.69
C GLY A 43 2.21 6.79 -13.36
N TRP A 44 2.59 8.03 -13.06
CA TRP A 44 2.07 8.78 -11.91
C TRP A 44 1.19 9.94 -12.38
N LYS A 45 0.44 10.55 -11.44
CA LYS A 45 -0.28 11.80 -11.73
C LYS A 45 0.66 12.88 -12.26
N ASN A 46 1.87 12.96 -11.69
CA ASN A 46 2.95 13.81 -12.17
C ASN A 46 3.91 12.98 -13.05
N LYS A 47 3.87 13.23 -14.37
CA LYS A 47 4.67 12.51 -15.36
C LYS A 47 6.18 12.77 -15.22
N GLU A 48 6.58 13.97 -14.85
CA GLU A 48 8.01 14.31 -14.67
C GLU A 48 8.61 13.52 -13.50
N LYS A 49 7.90 13.49 -12.36
CA LYS A 49 8.29 12.66 -11.20
C LYS A 49 8.31 11.18 -11.57
N TYR A 50 7.36 10.71 -12.40
CA TYR A 50 7.38 9.35 -12.90
C TYR A 50 8.62 9.04 -13.75
N ASN A 51 9.02 9.95 -14.63
CA ASN A 51 10.20 9.77 -15.49
C ASN A 51 11.50 9.71 -14.69
N VAL A 52 11.59 10.43 -13.58
CA VAL A 52 12.71 10.29 -12.64
C VAL A 52 12.63 8.96 -11.91
N TYR A 53 11.44 8.63 -11.40
CA TYR A 53 11.19 7.40 -10.67
C TYR A 53 11.54 6.13 -11.47
N ILE A 54 11.12 6.05 -12.74
CA ILE A 54 11.29 4.84 -13.54
C ILE A 54 12.77 4.52 -13.82
N LYS A 55 13.65 5.53 -13.82
CA LYS A 55 15.10 5.32 -13.90
C LYS A 55 15.63 4.60 -12.65
N ASN A 56 15.21 5.03 -11.47
CA ASN A 56 15.57 4.38 -10.21
C ASN A 56 14.94 2.99 -10.09
N TRP A 57 13.69 2.84 -10.53
CA TRP A 57 13.04 1.53 -10.57
C TRP A 57 13.81 0.54 -11.46
N ASN A 58 14.25 0.96 -12.65
CA ASN A 58 15.07 0.13 -13.55
C ASN A 58 16.43 -0.21 -12.93
N LEU A 59 17.05 0.71 -12.17
CA LEU A 59 18.28 0.43 -11.45
C LEU A 59 18.07 -0.71 -10.44
N PHE A 60 17.06 -0.63 -9.57
CA PHE A 60 16.79 -1.67 -8.57
C PHE A 60 16.35 -3.00 -9.19
N ARG A 61 15.55 -2.95 -10.25
CA ARG A 61 15.18 -4.12 -11.05
C ARG A 61 16.42 -4.87 -11.55
N ASN A 62 17.39 -4.15 -12.13
CA ASN A 62 18.63 -4.73 -12.63
C ASN A 62 19.55 -5.22 -11.51
N LEU A 63 19.62 -4.50 -10.38
CA LEU A 63 20.34 -4.95 -9.19
C LEU A 63 19.79 -6.29 -8.67
N TYR A 64 18.46 -6.46 -8.65
CA TYR A 64 17.86 -7.73 -8.26
C TYR A 64 18.09 -8.84 -9.28
N ASN A 65 18.13 -8.55 -10.58
CA ASN A 65 18.52 -9.53 -11.59
C ASN A 65 19.95 -10.05 -11.34
N LYS A 66 20.89 -9.15 -11.03
CA LYS A 66 22.26 -9.54 -10.67
C LYS A 66 22.29 -10.36 -9.38
N LYS A 67 21.64 -9.88 -8.32
CA LYS A 67 21.55 -10.59 -7.03
C LYS A 67 20.90 -11.97 -7.17
N ASN A 68 19.95 -12.14 -8.08
CA ASN A 68 19.35 -13.44 -8.36
C ASN A 68 20.35 -14.42 -8.98
N GLY A 69 21.24 -13.96 -9.87
CA GLY A 69 22.32 -14.80 -10.41
C GLY A 69 23.27 -15.31 -9.32
N GLU A 70 23.52 -14.52 -8.28
CA GLU A 70 24.33 -14.91 -7.12
C GLU A 70 23.55 -15.82 -6.15
N THR A 71 22.25 -15.55 -5.96
CA THR A 71 21.37 -16.32 -5.06
C THR A 71 21.07 -17.72 -5.62
N GLY A 72 20.89 -17.84 -6.94
CA GLY A 72 20.49 -19.07 -7.62
C GLY A 72 19.03 -19.45 -7.35
N GLN A 73 18.74 -19.91 -6.13
CA GLN A 73 17.39 -20.28 -5.68
C GLN A 73 17.08 -19.69 -4.30
N ALA A 74 15.82 -19.38 -4.06
CA ALA A 74 15.35 -18.93 -2.76
C ALA A 74 14.08 -19.66 -2.38
N LYS A 75 14.00 -20.15 -1.14
CA LYS A 75 12.80 -20.85 -0.67
C LYS A 75 11.59 -19.92 -0.61
N THR A 76 11.80 -18.71 -0.09
CA THR A 76 10.76 -17.68 0.02
C THR A 76 11.26 -16.37 -0.55
N VAL A 77 10.40 -15.70 -1.33
CA VAL A 77 10.65 -14.34 -1.82
C VAL A 77 9.59 -13.41 -1.24
N ILE A 78 10.02 -12.36 -0.53
CA ILE A 78 9.15 -11.23 -0.16
C ILE A 78 9.32 -10.17 -1.23
N VAL A 79 8.25 -9.80 -1.93
CA VAL A 79 8.27 -8.85 -3.04
C VAL A 79 7.21 -7.78 -2.85
N GLY A 80 7.53 -6.55 -3.26
CA GLY A 80 6.59 -5.45 -3.10
C GLY A 80 7.22 -4.08 -3.26
N ASN A 81 6.63 -3.12 -2.57
CA ASN A 81 7.01 -1.72 -2.64
C ASN A 81 8.08 -1.31 -1.60
N SER A 82 8.05 -0.04 -1.15
CA SER A 82 8.97 0.50 -0.14
C SER A 82 8.90 -0.20 1.21
N LEU A 83 7.76 -0.77 1.61
CA LEU A 83 7.68 -1.55 2.85
C LEU A 83 8.54 -2.82 2.76
N VAL A 84 8.55 -3.49 1.61
CA VAL A 84 9.45 -4.63 1.39
C VAL A 84 10.89 -4.16 1.20
N HIS A 85 11.11 -3.02 0.54
CA HIS A 85 12.45 -2.46 0.34
C HIS A 85 13.15 -2.15 1.67
N ALA A 86 12.40 -1.60 2.63
CA ALA A 86 12.92 -1.26 3.95
C ALA A 86 12.94 -2.44 4.94
N PHE A 87 12.36 -3.60 4.58
CA PHE A 87 12.59 -4.86 5.28
C PHE A 87 13.96 -5.42 4.85
N SER A 88 15.04 -4.80 5.34
CA SER A 88 16.42 -5.11 4.93
C SER A 88 16.76 -6.59 5.08
N ASP A 89 17.75 -7.06 4.34
CA ASP A 89 18.21 -8.46 4.43
C ASP A 89 18.55 -8.87 5.89
N SER A 90 19.15 -7.96 6.67
CA SER A 90 19.46 -8.18 8.09
C SER A 90 18.22 -8.31 8.96
N LEU A 91 17.17 -7.52 8.71
CA LEU A 91 15.89 -7.63 9.41
C LEU A 91 15.16 -8.92 9.00
N ILE A 92 15.17 -9.27 7.71
CA ILE A 92 14.60 -10.52 7.20
C ILE A 92 15.26 -11.73 7.87
N GLU A 93 16.60 -11.79 7.91
CA GLU A 93 17.32 -12.90 8.54
C GLU A 93 17.01 -12.99 10.03
N ARG A 94 16.88 -11.86 10.72
CA ARG A 94 16.51 -11.84 12.14
C ARG A 94 15.08 -12.32 12.39
N GLU A 95 14.13 -11.97 11.54
CA GLU A 95 12.73 -12.38 11.71
C GLU A 95 12.48 -13.83 11.24
N PHE A 96 13.29 -14.33 10.30
CA PHE A 96 13.16 -15.64 9.65
C PHE A 96 14.50 -16.40 9.56
N PRO A 97 15.20 -16.65 10.68
CA PRO A 97 16.56 -17.19 10.67
C PRO A 97 16.60 -18.57 10.00
N GLY A 98 17.53 -18.73 9.05
CA GLY A 98 17.74 -19.99 8.32
C GLY A 98 16.55 -20.45 7.46
N LYS A 99 15.57 -19.58 7.18
CA LYS A 99 14.39 -19.94 6.37
C LYS A 99 14.58 -19.72 4.87
N GLY A 100 15.72 -19.17 4.45
CA GLY A 100 16.02 -18.90 3.04
C GLY A 100 15.06 -17.88 2.43
N VAL A 101 14.80 -16.79 3.17
CA VAL A 101 13.91 -15.71 2.77
C VAL A 101 14.74 -14.59 2.16
N VAL A 102 14.34 -14.08 1.00
CA VAL A 102 15.01 -12.95 0.34
C VAL A 102 14.03 -11.83 0.01
N GLY A 103 14.47 -10.57 0.15
CA GLY A 103 13.67 -9.39 -0.17
C GLY A 103 13.88 -8.89 -1.61
N ARG A 104 12.79 -8.54 -2.29
CA ARG A 104 12.74 -8.00 -3.67
C ARG A 104 11.85 -6.76 -3.76
N GLY A 105 12.00 -5.85 -2.80
CA GLY A 105 11.21 -4.63 -2.69
C GLY A 105 11.82 -3.44 -3.46
N ILE A 106 11.00 -2.72 -4.22
CA ILE A 106 11.43 -1.46 -4.86
C ILE A 106 10.60 -0.33 -4.28
N GLY A 107 11.25 0.74 -3.80
CA GLY A 107 10.53 1.91 -3.31
C GLY A 107 9.54 2.44 -4.35
N GLY A 108 8.34 2.85 -3.94
CA GLY A 108 7.33 3.39 -4.85
C GLY A 108 6.70 2.40 -5.84
N ASP A 109 7.05 1.10 -5.80
CA ASP A 109 6.57 0.11 -6.76
C ASP A 109 5.03 0.03 -6.75
N MET A 110 4.46 -0.17 -7.93
CA MET A 110 3.02 -0.28 -8.18
C MET A 110 2.69 -1.65 -8.75
N SER A 111 1.42 -2.04 -8.69
CA SER A 111 0.97 -3.37 -9.12
C SER A 111 1.35 -3.73 -10.56
N ASP A 112 1.31 -2.76 -11.48
CA ASP A 112 1.68 -2.93 -12.89
C ASP A 112 3.19 -3.07 -13.10
N LEU A 113 3.99 -2.29 -12.37
CA LEU A 113 5.43 -2.38 -12.43
C LEU A 113 5.95 -3.68 -11.80
N LEU A 114 5.38 -4.10 -10.67
CA LEU A 114 5.66 -5.42 -10.10
C LEU A 114 5.35 -6.53 -11.12
N LEU A 115 4.21 -6.44 -11.81
CA LEU A 115 3.84 -7.39 -12.86
C LEU A 115 4.90 -7.48 -13.97
N LYS A 116 5.54 -6.38 -14.35
CA LYS A 116 6.62 -6.38 -15.37
C LYS A 116 7.89 -7.11 -14.92
N ARG A 117 8.23 -7.05 -13.63
CA ARG A 117 9.48 -7.61 -13.09
C ARG A 117 9.31 -8.96 -12.40
N ILE A 118 8.08 -9.47 -12.25
CA ILE A 118 7.81 -10.69 -11.48
C ILE A 118 8.61 -11.90 -11.98
N GLN A 119 8.76 -12.06 -13.30
CA GLN A 119 9.48 -13.20 -13.87
C GLN A 119 10.96 -13.22 -13.45
N GLU A 120 11.64 -12.11 -13.68
CA GLU A 120 13.09 -11.98 -13.55
C GLU A 120 13.55 -11.74 -12.10
N ASN A 121 12.78 -10.99 -11.30
CA ASN A 121 13.16 -10.65 -9.93
C ASN A 121 12.66 -11.68 -8.92
N VAL A 122 11.61 -12.45 -9.24
CA VAL A 122 10.96 -13.38 -8.29
C VAL A 122 10.95 -14.81 -8.82
N LEU A 123 10.33 -15.07 -9.96
CA LEU A 123 10.09 -16.43 -10.44
C LEU A 123 11.37 -17.15 -10.87
N SER A 124 12.38 -16.40 -11.33
CA SER A 124 13.73 -16.91 -11.64
C SER A 124 14.41 -17.61 -10.45
N LEU A 125 14.01 -17.31 -9.22
CA LEU A 125 14.53 -17.94 -8.00
C LEU A 125 13.82 -19.26 -7.63
N ASN A 126 12.84 -19.68 -8.44
CA ASN A 126 11.99 -20.85 -8.24
C ASN A 126 11.43 -20.99 -6.80
N PRO A 127 10.72 -19.97 -6.27
CA PRO A 127 10.30 -19.96 -4.87
C PRO A 127 9.17 -20.94 -4.56
N GLN A 128 9.28 -21.59 -3.40
CA GLN A 128 8.17 -22.36 -2.81
C GLN A 128 7.11 -21.45 -2.20
N THR A 129 7.49 -20.23 -1.80
CA THR A 129 6.57 -19.25 -1.21
C THR A 129 6.88 -17.84 -1.71
N ILE A 130 5.84 -17.09 -2.09
CA ILE A 130 5.93 -15.68 -2.47
C ILE A 130 5.03 -14.88 -1.54
N ILE A 131 5.61 -13.91 -0.83
CA ILE A 131 4.88 -12.93 -0.02
C ILE A 131 4.81 -11.62 -0.83
N ILE A 132 3.60 -11.09 -1.02
CA ILE A 132 3.35 -9.91 -1.87
C ILE A 132 2.71 -8.80 -1.05
N GLU A 133 3.39 -7.65 -0.98
CA GLU A 133 2.84 -6.39 -0.48
C GLU A 133 2.84 -5.34 -1.60
N ILE A 134 1.66 -5.04 -2.15
CA ILE A 134 1.53 -4.13 -3.30
C ILE A 134 0.14 -3.47 -3.34
N GLY A 135 0.06 -2.30 -3.98
CA GLY A 135 -1.19 -1.55 -4.17
C GLY A 135 -1.25 -0.22 -3.43
N GLY A 136 -0.47 -0.04 -2.35
CA GLY A 136 -0.45 1.23 -1.60
C GLY A 136 -0.08 2.43 -2.46
N ASN A 137 0.97 2.30 -3.29
CA ASN A 137 1.39 3.37 -4.21
C ASN A 137 0.39 3.59 -5.35
N ASP A 138 -0.23 2.53 -5.86
CA ASP A 138 -1.32 2.66 -6.83
C ASP A 138 -2.46 3.53 -6.29
N LEU A 139 -2.83 3.29 -5.02
CA LEU A 139 -3.85 4.05 -4.32
C LEU A 139 -3.45 5.52 -4.15
N ILE A 140 -2.21 5.79 -3.70
CA ILE A 140 -1.65 7.16 -3.60
C ILE A 140 -1.68 7.87 -4.96
N GLN A 141 -1.33 7.17 -6.04
CA GLN A 141 -1.35 7.69 -7.39
C GLN A 141 -2.77 7.78 -7.99
N GLY A 142 -3.81 7.36 -7.27
CA GLY A 142 -5.19 7.44 -7.72
C GLY A 142 -5.50 6.54 -8.91
N LYS A 143 -4.90 5.35 -8.99
CA LYS A 143 -5.20 4.35 -10.03
C LYS A 143 -6.63 3.84 -9.93
N CYS A 144 -7.24 3.44 -11.02
CA CYS A 144 -8.56 2.81 -10.94
C CYS A 144 -8.48 1.50 -10.14
N LEU A 145 -9.38 1.27 -9.19
CA LEU A 145 -9.39 0.03 -8.40
C LEU A 145 -9.45 -1.21 -9.29
N SER A 146 -10.22 -1.16 -10.39
CA SER A 146 -10.29 -2.25 -11.37
C SER A 146 -8.94 -2.56 -12.01
N TYR A 147 -8.12 -1.55 -12.27
CA TYR A 147 -6.76 -1.71 -12.82
C TYR A 147 -5.85 -2.41 -11.81
N ILE A 148 -5.83 -1.95 -10.55
CA ILE A 148 -5.03 -2.55 -9.49
C ILE A 148 -5.44 -4.01 -9.27
N LYS A 149 -6.75 -4.27 -9.17
CA LYS A 149 -7.31 -5.62 -9.00
C LYS A 149 -6.92 -6.55 -10.14
N SER A 150 -7.02 -6.06 -11.39
CA SER A 150 -6.62 -6.81 -12.57
C SER A 150 -5.12 -7.18 -12.54
N ASN A 151 -4.25 -6.23 -12.16
CA ASN A 151 -2.81 -6.51 -12.07
C ASN A 151 -2.48 -7.56 -10.99
N VAL A 152 -3.17 -7.53 -9.85
CA VAL A 152 -3.00 -8.54 -8.79
C VAL A 152 -3.47 -9.92 -9.25
N LEU A 153 -4.61 -10.01 -9.94
CA LEU A 153 -5.07 -11.27 -10.50
C LEU A 153 -4.06 -11.82 -11.52
N GLN A 154 -3.55 -10.97 -12.41
CA GLN A 154 -2.50 -11.35 -13.36
C GLN A 154 -1.19 -11.77 -12.68
N LEU A 155 -0.82 -11.16 -11.55
CA LEU A 155 0.33 -11.60 -10.76
C LEU A 155 0.13 -13.02 -10.24
N ILE A 156 -1.05 -13.31 -9.67
CA ILE A 156 -1.40 -14.65 -9.18
C ILE A 156 -1.39 -15.66 -10.32
N GLU A 157 -2.01 -15.34 -11.46
CA GLU A 157 -2.03 -16.19 -12.65
C GLU A 157 -0.61 -16.48 -13.16
N ARG A 158 0.27 -15.48 -13.27
CA ARG A 158 1.66 -15.69 -13.69
C ARG A 158 2.44 -16.59 -12.72
N ILE A 159 2.22 -16.43 -11.41
CA ILE A 159 2.83 -17.31 -10.41
C ILE A 159 2.34 -18.75 -10.60
N ARG A 160 1.02 -18.94 -10.77
CA ARG A 160 0.41 -20.27 -10.95
C ARG A 160 0.85 -20.94 -12.25
N LEU A 161 0.98 -20.18 -13.34
CA LEU A 161 1.50 -20.69 -14.62
C LEU A 161 2.96 -21.12 -14.50
N ASN A 162 3.77 -20.41 -13.72
CA ASN A 162 5.17 -20.78 -13.50
C ASN A 162 5.30 -21.99 -12.58
N ASN A 163 4.54 -22.03 -11.48
CA ASN A 163 4.46 -23.18 -10.59
C ASN A 163 3.10 -23.19 -9.85
N PRO A 164 2.22 -24.17 -10.12
CA PRO A 164 0.89 -24.22 -9.52
C PRO A 164 0.92 -24.42 -8.00
N ASP A 165 2.00 -25.01 -7.46
CA ASP A 165 2.14 -25.34 -6.04
C ASP A 165 2.77 -24.21 -5.21
N THR A 166 3.27 -23.14 -5.83
CA THR A 166 3.86 -22.02 -5.09
C THR A 166 2.85 -21.43 -4.11
N LYS A 167 3.19 -21.40 -2.82
CA LYS A 167 2.37 -20.73 -1.81
C LYS A 167 2.40 -19.22 -2.04
N ILE A 168 1.24 -18.59 -2.15
CA ILE A 168 1.14 -17.12 -2.26
C ILE A 168 0.60 -16.57 -0.93
N ILE A 169 1.23 -15.54 -0.41
CA ILE A 169 0.78 -14.82 0.79
C ILE A 169 0.62 -13.35 0.40
N LEU A 170 -0.62 -12.90 0.29
CA LEU A 170 -0.94 -11.50 0.09
C LEU A 170 -0.97 -10.80 1.44
N THR A 171 -0.37 -9.62 1.55
CA THR A 171 -0.47 -8.79 2.75
C THR A 171 -1.33 -7.57 2.46
N SER A 172 -2.17 -7.17 3.41
CA SER A 172 -2.96 -5.95 3.32
C SER A 172 -2.07 -4.71 3.10
N VAL A 173 -2.57 -3.68 2.43
CA VAL A 173 -2.02 -2.33 2.57
C VAL A 173 -2.25 -1.89 4.02
N PRO A 174 -1.21 -1.61 4.82
CA PRO A 174 -1.37 -1.27 6.23
C PRO A 174 -2.01 0.12 6.41
N PRO A 175 -2.54 0.43 7.60
CA PRO A 175 -2.90 1.80 7.93
C PRO A 175 -1.64 2.66 7.89
N THR A 176 -1.82 3.92 7.53
CA THR A 176 -0.78 4.96 7.60
C THR A 176 -1.30 6.12 8.44
N ARG A 177 -0.68 7.31 8.41
CA ARG A 177 -1.34 8.55 8.84
C ARG A 177 -1.65 9.48 7.65
N VAL A 178 -1.70 8.91 6.44
CA VAL A 178 -2.20 9.56 5.22
C VAL A 178 -3.68 9.21 5.08
N MET A 179 -4.53 10.18 5.41
CA MET A 179 -5.99 10.00 5.51
C MET A 179 -6.61 9.52 4.18
N GLU A 180 -6.14 10.05 3.06
CA GLU A 180 -6.65 9.73 1.73
C GLU A 180 -6.38 8.27 1.35
N LEU A 181 -5.21 7.75 1.74
CA LEU A 181 -4.88 6.34 1.54
C LEU A 181 -5.74 5.46 2.43
N ASN A 182 -5.87 5.83 3.72
CA ASN A 182 -6.64 5.05 4.68
C ASN A 182 -8.15 5.03 4.40
N ALA A 183 -8.66 6.03 3.68
CA ALA A 183 -10.05 6.04 3.24
C ALA A 183 -10.32 4.95 2.18
N ILE A 184 -9.35 4.63 1.32
CA ILE A 184 -9.54 3.72 0.18
C ILE A 184 -8.93 2.33 0.38
N SER A 185 -7.85 2.20 1.13
CA SER A 185 -7.16 0.91 1.31
C SER A 185 -8.03 -0.18 1.94
N PRO A 186 -9.01 0.06 2.84
CA PRO A 186 -9.92 -0.99 3.30
C PRO A 186 -10.74 -1.63 2.18
N ILE A 187 -11.13 -0.87 1.15
CA ILE A 187 -11.87 -1.41 -0.01
C ILE A 187 -10.98 -2.35 -0.83
N TYR A 188 -9.72 -1.98 -1.04
CA TYR A 188 -8.75 -2.83 -1.72
C TYR A 188 -8.37 -4.06 -0.89
N ASN A 189 -8.15 -3.88 0.42
CA ASN A 189 -7.87 -4.97 1.36
C ASN A 189 -9.03 -5.97 1.43
N SER A 190 -10.29 -5.51 1.38
CA SER A 190 -11.48 -6.38 1.31
C SER A 190 -11.53 -7.20 0.01
N PHE A 191 -10.94 -6.71 -1.08
CA PHE A 191 -10.77 -7.51 -2.28
C PHE A 191 -9.69 -8.57 -2.09
N LEU A 192 -8.51 -8.19 -1.58
CA LEU A 192 -7.41 -9.12 -1.33
C LEU A 192 -7.81 -10.26 -0.37
N SER A 193 -8.59 -9.95 0.66
CA SER A 193 -9.00 -10.92 1.68
C SER A 193 -9.93 -12.02 1.17
N ARG A 194 -10.58 -11.82 0.01
CA ARG A 194 -11.47 -12.82 -0.62
C ARG A 194 -10.75 -13.71 -1.63
N LEU A 195 -9.53 -13.35 -2.05
CA LEU A 195 -8.77 -14.15 -3.01
C LEU A 195 -8.39 -15.56 -2.51
N PRO A 196 -8.15 -15.80 -1.21
CA PRO A 196 -7.95 -17.17 -0.70
C PRO A 196 -9.11 -18.13 -0.99
N GLU A 197 -10.33 -17.62 -1.14
CA GLU A 197 -11.51 -18.44 -1.48
C GLU A 197 -11.53 -18.86 -2.96
N GLN A 198 -10.78 -18.16 -3.80
CA GLN A 198 -10.79 -18.33 -5.27
C GLN A 198 -9.57 -19.07 -5.80
N PHE A 199 -8.47 -19.09 -5.04
CA PHE A 199 -7.19 -19.65 -5.50
C PHE A 199 -6.62 -20.63 -4.49
N TYR A 200 -6.20 -21.80 -4.99
CA TYR A 200 -5.47 -22.80 -4.20
C TYR A 200 -4.16 -22.23 -3.63
N ASN A 201 -3.80 -22.65 -2.41
CA ASN A 201 -2.54 -22.32 -1.73
C ASN A 201 -2.23 -20.81 -1.69
N LEU A 202 -3.28 -19.99 -1.54
CA LEU A 202 -3.20 -18.54 -1.40
C LEU A 202 -3.72 -18.14 -0.02
N TYR A 203 -2.98 -17.32 0.69
CA TYR A 203 -3.29 -16.82 2.02
C TYR A 203 -3.32 -15.30 2.04
N TYR A 204 -4.07 -14.73 2.99
CA TYR A 204 -4.11 -13.30 3.23
C TYR A 204 -3.68 -13.00 4.67
N VAL A 205 -2.75 -12.06 4.83
CA VAL A 205 -2.28 -11.55 6.13
C VAL A 205 -2.76 -10.13 6.29
N ASP A 206 -3.62 -9.93 7.27
CA ASP A 206 -4.17 -8.63 7.62
C ASP A 206 -3.22 -7.87 8.56
N LEU A 207 -2.47 -6.92 8.02
CA LEU A 207 -1.68 -5.97 8.82
C LEU A 207 -2.56 -4.88 9.41
N TRP A 208 -3.72 -4.62 8.80
CA TRP A 208 -4.54 -3.47 9.15
C TRP A 208 -5.03 -3.55 10.58
N ARG A 209 -5.69 -4.65 10.91
CA ARG A 209 -6.23 -4.91 12.24
C ARG A 209 -5.17 -4.80 13.34
N ASP A 210 -3.98 -5.35 13.12
CA ASP A 210 -2.94 -5.47 14.14
C ASP A 210 -2.10 -4.19 14.30
N MET A 211 -2.00 -3.35 13.26
CA MET A 211 -1.18 -2.12 13.26
C MET A 211 -1.96 -0.84 13.54
N MET A 212 -3.29 -0.86 13.47
CA MET A 212 -4.15 0.30 13.64
C MET A 212 -4.26 0.75 15.12
N GLU A 213 -4.35 2.05 15.37
CA GLU A 213 -4.73 2.59 16.69
C GLU A 213 -6.15 2.15 17.07
N THR A 214 -6.39 1.92 18.36
CA THR A 214 -7.74 1.65 18.86
C THR A 214 -8.66 2.80 18.47
N ASP A 215 -9.79 2.47 17.84
CA ASP A 215 -10.84 3.40 17.40
C ASP A 215 -10.42 4.49 16.40
N LYS A 216 -9.25 4.38 15.77
CA LYS A 216 -8.80 5.34 14.74
C LYS A 216 -8.20 4.62 13.54
N PRO A 217 -8.62 4.91 12.31
CA PRO A 217 -8.11 4.26 11.10
C PRO A 217 -6.73 4.79 10.71
N ILE A 218 -5.76 4.75 11.62
CA ILE A 218 -4.37 5.20 11.44
C ILE A 218 -3.41 4.24 12.13
N ILE A 219 -2.16 4.19 11.66
CA ILE A 219 -1.13 3.34 12.27
C ILE A 219 -0.75 3.83 13.68
N LYS A 220 -0.55 2.87 14.59
CA LYS A 220 0.03 3.14 15.92
C LYS A 220 1.40 3.79 15.73
N LYS A 221 1.62 4.94 16.39
CA LYS A 221 2.90 5.67 16.33
C LYS A 221 4.10 4.77 16.64
N GLU A 222 3.95 3.80 17.53
CA GLU A 222 5.03 2.90 17.90
C GLU A 222 5.54 2.00 16.76
N TYR A 223 4.78 1.83 15.66
CA TYR A 223 5.15 0.97 14.53
C TYR A 223 5.70 1.74 13.33
N SER A 224 5.65 3.08 13.32
CA SER A 224 6.09 3.87 12.17
C SER A 224 7.09 4.95 12.56
N PHE A 225 8.06 5.23 11.68
CA PHE A 225 9.04 6.32 11.89
C PHE A 225 8.70 7.61 11.13
N ASP A 226 7.94 7.54 10.04
CA ASP A 226 7.60 8.69 9.18
C ASP A 226 6.10 8.79 8.85
N ASN A 227 5.27 8.08 9.62
CA ASN A 227 3.82 7.95 9.45
C ASN A 227 3.34 7.03 8.30
N ILE A 228 4.25 6.44 7.52
CA ILE A 228 3.92 5.51 6.43
C ILE A 228 4.70 4.20 6.59
N HIS A 229 6.03 4.30 6.69
CA HIS A 229 6.94 3.18 6.73
C HIS A 229 7.13 2.66 8.15
N PHE A 230 7.38 1.36 8.25
CA PHE A 230 7.56 0.70 9.53
C PHE A 230 8.92 1.02 10.13
N ASN A 231 8.94 1.24 11.44
CA ASN A 231 10.17 1.14 12.21
C ASN A 231 10.44 -0.33 12.58
N GLU A 232 11.48 -0.58 13.36
CA GLU A 232 11.87 -1.92 13.78
C GLU A 232 10.75 -2.70 14.49
N LYS A 233 9.94 -2.03 15.33
CA LYS A 233 8.80 -2.66 16.02
C LYS A 233 7.70 -3.07 15.02
N GLY A 234 7.45 -2.24 14.01
CA GLY A 234 6.51 -2.55 12.93
C GLY A 234 6.97 -3.78 12.13
N TYR A 235 8.25 -3.87 11.76
CA TYR A 235 8.79 -5.06 11.09
C TYR A 235 8.77 -6.31 11.97
N LYS A 236 9.04 -6.18 13.28
CA LYS A 236 8.92 -7.30 14.23
C LYS A 236 7.48 -7.83 14.30
N LEU A 237 6.49 -6.94 14.27
CA LEU A 237 5.07 -7.34 14.21
C LEU A 237 4.74 -8.01 12.87
N TRP A 238 5.18 -7.44 11.75
CA TRP A 238 4.96 -8.05 10.44
C TRP A 238 5.59 -9.45 10.35
N GLY A 239 6.83 -9.59 10.79
CA GLY A 239 7.52 -10.88 10.91
C GLY A 239 6.75 -11.87 11.78
N LYS A 240 6.24 -11.43 12.95
CA LYS A 240 5.37 -12.25 13.82
C LYS A 240 4.14 -12.78 13.11
N LEU A 241 3.47 -11.96 12.31
CA LEU A 241 2.26 -12.34 11.57
C LEU A 241 2.57 -13.29 10.40
N LEU A 242 3.75 -13.19 9.78
CA LEU A 242 4.17 -14.04 8.67
C LEU A 242 4.71 -15.41 9.13
N ARG A 243 5.36 -15.50 10.30
CA ARG A 243 6.01 -16.73 10.80
C ARG A 243 5.12 -18.00 10.74
N PRO A 244 3.83 -17.96 11.13
CA PRO A 244 2.96 -19.14 11.03
C PRO A 244 2.85 -19.74 9.62
N TYR A 245 3.00 -18.92 8.58
CA TYR A 245 2.87 -19.35 7.19
C TYR A 245 4.17 -19.92 6.60
N LEU A 246 5.32 -19.62 7.23
CA LEU A 246 6.66 -20.02 6.79
C LEU A 246 7.24 -21.20 7.60
N ASN A 247 6.60 -21.55 8.71
CA ASN A 247 6.93 -22.76 9.45
C ASN A 247 6.34 -23.98 8.73
N LYS A 248 7.15 -25.05 8.62
CA LYS A 248 6.67 -26.34 8.12
C LYS A 248 5.61 -26.86 9.10
N LYS A 249 4.51 -27.40 8.57
CA LYS A 249 3.88 -28.57 9.22
C LYS A 249 4.76 -29.77 8.93
#